data_AF-A0A838J7Z0-F1
#
_entry.id   AF-A0A838J7Z0-F1
#
_cell.length_a   1.000
_cell.length_b   1.000
_cell.length_c   1.000
_cell.angle_alpha   90.00
_cell.angle_beta   90.00
_cell.angle_gamma   90.00
#
_symmetry.space_group_name_H-M   'P 1'
#
loop_
_entity.id
_entity.type
_entity.pdbx_description
1 polymer ?
#
loop_
_entity_poly.entity_id
_entity_poly.type
_entity_poly.pdbx_seq_one_letter_code
_entity_poly.pdbx_strand_id
1 'polypeptide(L)'
;MFDFRMTRGGDGPKQMLANFEGVLQTDGYSAYNALASEKIVHAACWAHCLRGFTDAVKLNPEDKTAIAIIVSIDELFAVDAQAREQGMDHQTRHSNRLPGSFVSGPEQETRTLPRTTQIRARPIQRWHSTIRAPQPSSST
;
A
#
# COMPACT_ATOMS: atom_id res chain seq x y z
N MET A 1 -23.79 -2.20 -3.79
CA MET A 1 -24.04 -2.64 -5.17
C MET A 1 -23.03 -3.74 -5.50
N PHE A 2 -23.46 -4.84 -6.10
CA PHE A 2 -22.60 -5.95 -6.51
C PHE A 2 -23.04 -6.40 -7.90
N ASP A 3 -22.11 -6.46 -8.86
CA ASP A 3 -22.36 -6.86 -10.25
C ASP A 3 -21.40 -8.00 -10.64
N PHE A 4 -21.91 -9.22 -10.68
CA PHE A 4 -21.11 -10.41 -11.01
C PHE A 4 -20.92 -10.55 -12.52
N ARG A 5 -19.69 -10.86 -12.95
CA ARG A 5 -19.35 -11.09 -14.37
C ARG A 5 -18.61 -12.41 -14.52
N MET A 6 -18.89 -13.10 -15.62
CA MET A 6 -18.23 -14.38 -15.97
C MET A 6 -16.77 -14.20 -16.39
N THR A 7 -16.38 -12.99 -16.80
CA THR A 7 -15.01 -12.66 -17.20
C THR A 7 -14.40 -11.63 -16.23
N ARG A 8 -13.07 -11.61 -16.17
CA ARG A 8 -12.30 -10.57 -15.44
C ARG A 8 -11.93 -9.39 -16.33
N GLY A 9 -12.58 -9.24 -17.49
CA GLY A 9 -12.30 -8.17 -18.44
C GLY A 9 -12.73 -6.79 -17.93
N GLY A 10 -12.19 -5.72 -18.54
CA GLY A 10 -12.50 -4.34 -18.17
C GLY A 10 -13.92 -3.87 -18.53
N ASP A 11 -14.66 -4.60 -19.36
CA ASP A 11 -16.01 -4.21 -19.80
C ASP A 11 -17.02 -4.10 -18.65
N GLY A 12 -16.91 -5.00 -17.66
CA GLY A 12 -17.78 -4.98 -16.48
C GLY A 12 -17.62 -3.67 -15.68
N PRO A 13 -16.41 -3.39 -15.17
CA PRO A 13 -16.12 -2.12 -14.49
C PRO A 13 -16.49 -0.90 -15.33
N LYS A 14 -16.24 -0.92 -16.65
CA LYS A 14 -16.56 0.20 -17.56
C LYS A 14 -18.05 0.50 -17.61
N GLN A 15 -18.89 -0.52 -17.69
CA GLN A 15 -20.35 -0.34 -17.69
C GLN A 15 -20.86 0.07 -16.30
N MET A 16 -20.38 -0.59 -15.25
CA MET A 16 -20.82 -0.35 -13.88
C MET A 16 -20.45 1.04 -13.38
N LEU A 17 -19.30 1.57 -13.78
CA LEU A 17 -18.75 2.84 -13.32
C LEU A 17 -18.85 3.97 -14.36
N ALA A 18 -19.66 3.79 -15.42
CA ALA A 18 -19.75 4.72 -16.55
C ALA A 18 -20.07 6.18 -16.14
N ASN A 19 -20.86 6.34 -15.07
CA ASN A 19 -21.29 7.65 -14.55
C ASN A 19 -20.66 7.98 -13.19
N PHE A 20 -19.63 7.23 -12.77
CA PHE A 20 -18.95 7.49 -11.50
C PHE A 20 -17.99 8.67 -11.67
N GLU A 21 -18.03 9.60 -10.72
CA GLU A 21 -17.12 10.73 -10.64
C GLU A 21 -16.57 10.82 -9.20
N GLY A 22 -15.27 11.07 -9.06
CA GLY A 22 -14.59 11.18 -7.77
C GLY A 22 -13.45 10.17 -7.58
N VAL A 23 -13.19 9.79 -6.33
CA VAL A 23 -12.07 8.91 -5.98
C VAL A 23 -12.48 7.45 -6.07
N LEU A 24 -11.86 6.71 -6.97
CA LEU A 24 -12.06 5.27 -7.13
C LEU A 24 -10.89 4.49 -6.53
N GLN A 25 -11.13 3.81 -5.41
CA GLN A 25 -10.13 2.93 -4.81
C GLN A 25 -10.16 1.54 -5.45
N THR A 26 -9.01 1.05 -5.94
CA THR A 26 -8.89 -0.28 -6.54
C THR A 26 -7.70 -1.06 -5.96
N ASP A 27 -7.68 -2.37 -6.18
CA ASP A 27 -6.58 -3.27 -5.79
C ASP A 27 -5.34 -3.16 -6.70
N GLY A 28 -5.37 -2.29 -7.71
CA GLY A 28 -4.32 -2.16 -8.72
C GLY A 28 -4.48 -3.12 -9.90
N TYR A 29 -5.62 -3.78 -10.06
CA TYR A 29 -5.86 -4.63 -11.22
C TYR A 29 -5.92 -3.83 -12.53
N SER A 30 -5.14 -4.27 -13.52
CA SER A 30 -4.98 -3.58 -14.81
C SER A 30 -6.28 -3.35 -15.60
N ALA A 31 -7.33 -4.14 -15.37
CA ALA A 31 -8.63 -3.95 -16.04
C ALA A 31 -9.26 -2.59 -15.71
N TYR A 32 -8.90 -1.97 -14.58
CA TYR A 32 -9.36 -0.64 -14.20
C TYR A 32 -8.64 0.49 -14.94
N ASN A 33 -7.52 0.23 -15.63
CA ASN A 33 -6.76 1.26 -16.34
C ASN A 33 -7.59 1.94 -17.45
N ALA A 34 -8.53 1.19 -18.04
CA ALA A 34 -9.44 1.71 -19.07
C ALA A 34 -10.49 2.70 -18.52
N LEU A 35 -10.57 2.87 -17.20
CA LEU A 35 -11.48 3.81 -16.53
C LEU A 35 -10.83 5.16 -16.26
N ALA A 36 -9.53 5.29 -16.51
CA ALA A 36 -8.81 6.54 -16.32
C ALA A 36 -9.46 7.64 -17.17
N SER A 37 -9.96 8.66 -16.48
CA SER A 37 -10.61 9.82 -17.08
C SER A 37 -10.40 11.04 -16.18
N GLU A 38 -10.63 12.25 -16.69
CA GLU A 38 -10.52 13.49 -15.90
C GLU A 38 -11.48 13.53 -14.70
N LYS A 39 -12.55 12.73 -14.73
CA LYS A 39 -13.58 12.66 -13.70
C LYS A 39 -13.26 11.68 -12.57
N ILE A 40 -12.31 10.76 -12.79
CA ILE A 40 -11.99 9.68 -11.86
C ILE A 40 -10.54 9.81 -11.39
N VAL A 41 -10.38 9.97 -10.08
CA VAL A 41 -9.07 9.90 -9.42
C VAL A 41 -8.85 8.47 -8.93
N HIS A 42 -7.91 7.75 -9.51
CA HIS A 42 -7.55 6.42 -9.07
C HIS A 42 -6.77 6.45 -7.76
N ALA A 43 -7.26 5.75 -6.74
CA ALA A 43 -6.56 5.51 -5.49
C ALA A 43 -6.17 4.03 -5.37
N ALA A 44 -4.91 3.75 -5.04
CA ALA A 44 -4.49 2.38 -4.75
C ALA A 44 -4.99 1.93 -3.37
N CYS A 45 -5.28 0.64 -3.24
CA CYS A 45 -5.64 0.04 -1.97
C CYS A 45 -4.39 -0.25 -1.13
N TRP A 46 -4.25 0.44 0.01
CA TRP A 46 -3.12 0.25 0.93
C TRP A 46 -2.93 -1.18 1.41
N ALA A 47 -4.02 -1.94 1.61
CA ALA A 47 -3.94 -3.35 1.99
C ALA A 47 -3.32 -4.23 0.89
N HIS A 48 -3.59 -3.92 -0.39
CA HIS A 48 -2.97 -4.62 -1.51
C HIS A 48 -1.50 -4.23 -1.67
N CYS A 49 -1.15 -2.94 -1.50
CA CYS A 49 0.24 -2.48 -1.47
C CYS A 49 1.03 -3.18 -0.36
N LEU A 50 0.49 -3.22 0.87
CA LEU A 50 1.14 -3.86 2.02
C LEU A 50 1.45 -5.34 1.76
N ARG A 51 0.53 -6.07 1.13
CA ARG A 51 0.76 -7.47 0.75
C ARG A 51 1.98 -7.63 -0.16
N GLY A 52 2.05 -6.82 -1.23
CA GLY A 52 3.16 -6.87 -2.18
C GLY A 52 4.52 -6.60 -1.53
N PHE A 53 4.62 -5.56 -0.69
CA PHE A 53 5.87 -5.27 0.02
C PHE A 53 6.20 -6.30 1.10
N THR A 54 5.19 -6.84 1.78
CA THR A 54 5.41 -7.93 2.75
C THR A 54 5.98 -9.16 2.06
N ASP A 55 5.46 -9.52 0.89
CA ASP A 55 5.97 -10.66 0.12
C ASP A 55 7.38 -10.38 -0.43
N ALA A 56 7.69 -9.13 -0.82
CA ALA A 56 9.05 -8.73 -1.17
C ALA A 56 10.03 -8.89 0.01
N VAL A 57 9.64 -8.50 1.22
CA VAL A 57 10.47 -8.68 2.43
C VAL A 57 10.65 -10.16 2.79
N LYS A 58 9.64 -11.01 2.58
CA LYS A 58 9.81 -12.46 2.77
C LYS A 58 10.88 -13.05 1.84
N LEU A 59 10.97 -12.53 0.62
CA LEU A 59 11.98 -12.95 -0.37
C LEU A 59 13.36 -12.33 -0.11
N ASN A 60 13.39 -11.08 0.32
CA ASN A 60 14.60 -10.35 0.68
C ASN A 60 14.39 -9.60 2.01
N PRO A 61 14.72 -10.23 3.15
CA PRO A 61 14.53 -9.63 4.47
C PRO A 61 15.32 -8.33 4.71
N GLU A 62 16.33 -8.03 3.87
CA GLU A 62 17.16 -6.84 3.97
C GLU A 62 16.72 -5.72 3.01
N ASP A 63 15.58 -5.88 2.32
CA ASP A 63 15.01 -4.84 1.45
C ASP A 63 14.51 -3.64 2.27
N LYS A 64 15.40 -2.67 2.45
CA LYS A 64 15.11 -1.47 3.24
C LYS A 64 13.99 -0.62 2.64
N THR A 65 13.82 -0.64 1.33
CA THR A 65 12.77 0.14 0.66
C THR A 65 11.42 -0.49 0.95
N ALA A 66 11.28 -1.80 0.79
CA ALA A 66 10.04 -2.51 1.12
C ALA A 66 9.70 -2.38 2.61
N ILE A 67 10.69 -2.53 3.51
CA ILE A 67 10.50 -2.33 4.95
C ILE A 67 10.05 -0.90 5.26
N ALA A 68 10.69 0.12 4.69
CA ALA A 68 10.31 1.51 4.93
C ALA A 68 8.88 1.79 4.50
N ILE A 69 8.46 1.26 3.35
CA ILE A 69 7.08 1.41 2.86
C ILE A 69 6.08 0.72 3.78
N ILE A 70 6.39 -0.50 4.25
CA ILE A 70 5.54 -1.20 5.24
C ILE A 70 5.36 -0.34 6.49
N VAL A 71 6.45 0.19 7.05
CA VAL A 71 6.41 1.04 8.26
C VAL A 71 5.56 2.28 8.02
N SER A 72 5.74 2.99 6.89
CA SER A 72 4.93 4.17 6.58
C SER A 72 3.44 3.87 6.42
N ILE A 73 3.08 2.72 5.85
CA ILE A 73 1.67 2.29 5.75
C ILE A 73 1.12 1.95 7.15
N ASP A 74 1.92 1.33 8.01
CA ASP A 74 1.52 0.97 9.37
C ASP A 74 1.28 2.21 10.24
N GLU A 75 2.15 3.23 10.11
CA GLU A 75 1.95 4.55 10.74
C GLU A 75 0.64 5.21 10.31
N LEU A 76 0.31 5.15 9.01
CA LEU A 76 -0.97 5.66 8.51
C LEU A 76 -2.16 4.91 9.12
N PHE A 77 -2.08 3.59 9.26
CA PHE A 77 -3.14 2.80 9.90
C PHE A 77 -3.24 3.06 11.41
N ALA A 78 -2.14 3.37 12.08
CA ALA A 78 -2.15 3.77 13.49
C ALA A 78 -2.91 5.08 13.71
N VAL A 79 -2.71 6.09 12.85
CA VAL A 79 -3.51 7.33 12.86
C VAL A 79 -5.00 7.00 12.72
N ASP A 80 -5.33 6.09 11.82
CA ASP A 80 -6.71 5.69 11.56
C ASP A 80 -7.35 4.89 12.72
N ALA A 81 -6.55 4.11 13.45
CA ALA A 81 -6.97 3.40 14.64
C ALA A 81 -7.24 4.38 15.79
N GLN A 82 -6.31 5.30 16.06
CA GLN A 82 -6.47 6.33 17.09
C GLN A 82 -7.72 7.19 16.84
N ALA A 83 -7.94 7.60 15.59
CA ALA A 83 -9.10 8.43 15.27
C ALA A 83 -10.43 7.67 15.45
N ARG A 84 -10.45 6.34 15.26
CA ARG A 84 -11.61 5.50 15.59
C ARG A 84 -11.85 5.42 17.09
N GLU A 85 -10.79 5.24 17.89
CA GLU A 85 -10.89 5.20 19.35
C GLU A 85 -11.44 6.52 19.93
N GLN A 86 -11.07 7.63 19.31
CA GLN A 86 -11.55 8.97 19.66
C GLN A 86 -12.96 9.28 19.14
N GLY A 87 -13.60 8.35 18.42
CA GLY A 87 -14.95 8.54 17.89
C GLY A 87 -15.05 9.64 16.82
N MET A 88 -13.95 9.93 16.13
CA MET A 88 -13.93 10.99 15.11
C MET A 88 -14.81 10.65 13.91
N ASP A 89 -15.50 11.68 13.41
CA ASP A 89 -16.27 11.56 12.18
C ASP A 89 -15.37 11.39 10.94
N HIS A 90 -15.98 11.05 9.81
CA HIS A 90 -15.24 10.76 8.58
C HIS A 90 -14.40 11.96 8.10
N GLN A 91 -14.92 13.18 8.23
CA GLN A 91 -14.26 14.39 7.75
C GLN A 91 -13.02 14.72 8.59
N THR A 92 -13.14 14.65 9.91
CA THR A 92 -12.03 14.84 10.86
C THR A 92 -10.96 13.78 10.66
N ARG A 93 -11.36 12.51 10.48
CA ARG A 93 -10.44 11.41 10.14
C ARG A 93 -9.68 11.66 8.84
N HIS A 94 -10.35 12.20 7.82
CA HIS A 94 -9.69 12.55 6.56
C HIS A 94 -8.66 13.65 6.75
N SER A 95 -9.01 14.72 7.46
CA SER A 95 -8.09 15.82 7.77
C SER A 95 -6.85 15.34 8.52
N ASN A 96 -6.98 14.42 9.48
CA ASN A 96 -5.86 13.86 10.24
C ASN A 96 -4.88 12.99 9.43
N ARG A 97 -5.28 12.54 8.23
CA ARG A 97 -4.37 11.80 7.32
C ARG A 97 -3.55 12.73 6.42
N LEU A 98 -3.88 14.03 6.36
CA LEU A 98 -3.19 14.98 5.49
C LEU A 98 -1.81 15.37 6.07
N PRO A 99 -0.78 15.56 5.22
CA PRO A 99 0.52 16.00 5.70
C PRO A 99 0.42 17.36 6.39
N GLY A 100 0.94 17.45 7.63
CA GLY A 100 0.92 18.67 8.44
C GLY A 100 -0.21 18.74 9.48
N SER A 101 -1.20 17.85 9.44
CA SER A 101 -2.20 17.70 10.51
C SER A 101 -1.78 16.73 11.62
N PHE A 102 -0.49 16.35 11.63
CA PHE A 102 0.13 15.68 12.76
C PHE A 102 0.14 16.64 13.95
N VAL A 103 -1.00 16.74 14.63
CA VAL A 103 -1.06 17.25 15.98
C VAL A 103 -0.26 16.24 16.77
N SER A 104 0.95 16.63 17.20
CA SER A 104 1.71 15.88 18.18
C SER A 104 0.75 15.51 19.30
N GLY A 105 0.34 14.24 19.36
CA GLY A 105 -0.39 13.72 20.49
C GLY A 105 0.42 14.01 21.76
N PRO A 106 -0.24 14.11 22.93
CA PRO A 106 0.48 14.35 24.18
C PRO A 106 1.62 13.34 24.25
N GLU A 107 2.83 13.84 24.50
CA GLU A 107 4.08 13.11 24.63
C GLU A 107 3.81 11.70 25.17
N GLN A 108 3.67 10.73 24.25
CA GLN A 108 3.48 9.36 24.65
C GLN A 108 4.85 8.91 25.11
N GLU A 109 5.03 8.96 26.43
CA GLU A 109 6.06 8.23 27.16
C GLU A 109 6.30 6.92 26.42
N THR A 110 7.53 6.74 25.93
CA THR A 110 7.93 5.61 25.10
C THR A 110 7.60 4.33 25.85
N ARG A 111 6.40 3.79 25.63
CA ARG A 111 5.99 2.50 26.13
C ARG A 111 6.81 1.50 25.33
N THR A 112 7.98 1.21 25.85
CA THR A 112 8.86 0.17 25.36
C THR A 112 8.04 -1.09 25.23
N LEU A 113 7.74 -1.47 23.98
CA LEU A 113 7.22 -2.78 23.68
C LEU A 113 8.22 -3.81 24.23
N PRO A 114 7.74 -4.89 24.88
CA PRO A 114 8.62 -5.93 25.39
C PRO A 114 9.50 -6.45 24.24
N ARG A 115 10.76 -6.72 24.59
CA ARG A 115 11.95 -6.86 23.73
C ARG A 115 11.95 -8.08 22.79
N THR A 116 10.79 -8.61 22.38
CA THR A 116 10.65 -9.82 21.57
C THR A 116 10.38 -9.54 20.08
N THR A 117 10.16 -8.28 19.68
CA THR A 117 9.98 -7.95 18.25
C THR A 117 10.83 -6.76 17.85
N GLN A 118 12.16 -6.93 17.88
CA GLN A 118 13.11 -6.02 17.24
C GLN A 118 13.75 -6.73 16.06
N ILE A 119 13.31 -6.45 14.85
CA ILE A 119 14.15 -6.64 13.67
C ILE A 119 14.96 -5.35 13.52
N ARG A 120 16.22 -5.38 13.97
CA ARG A 120 17.22 -4.33 13.73
C ARG A 120 17.98 -4.67 12.47
N ALA A 121 18.27 -3.70 11.60
CA ALA A 121 19.43 -3.80 10.71
C ALA A 121 20.10 -2.45 10.38
N ARG A 122 21.42 -2.46 10.54
CA ARG A 122 22.44 -1.39 10.45
C ARG A 122 23.00 -1.27 8.99
N PRO A 123 24.05 -0.48 8.67
CA PRO A 123 24.21 0.16 7.35
C PRO A 123 24.91 -0.67 6.26
N ILE A 124 24.64 -0.25 5.01
CA ILE A 124 24.92 -0.87 3.71
C ILE A 124 26.30 -0.48 3.16
N GLN A 125 26.98 -1.43 2.50
CA GLN A 125 27.78 -1.20 1.28
C GLN A 125 27.76 -2.49 0.45
N ARG A 126 27.73 -2.55 -0.89
CA ARG A 126 27.49 -1.65 -2.03
C ARG A 126 27.44 -2.62 -3.22
N TRP A 127 26.37 -2.66 -4.03
CA TRP A 127 26.40 -3.41 -5.29
C TRP A 127 25.66 -2.65 -6.39
N HIS A 128 26.43 -2.00 -7.25
CA HIS A 128 26.04 -1.85 -8.65
C HIS A 128 26.65 -3.01 -9.44
N SER A 129 25.94 -3.37 -10.50
CA SER A 129 26.39 -4.06 -11.71
C SER A 129 26.16 -5.57 -11.81
N THR A 130 25.12 -5.86 -12.59
CA THR A 130 25.12 -6.79 -13.74
C THR A 130 24.36 -8.10 -13.56
N ILE A 131 23.06 -7.98 -13.84
CA ILE A 131 22.18 -9.03 -14.32
C ILE A 131 22.66 -9.51 -15.70
N ARG A 132 22.97 -10.80 -15.84
CA ARG A 132 22.64 -11.61 -17.04
C ARG A 132 22.76 -13.10 -16.70
N ALA A 133 21.66 -13.86 -16.83
CA ALA A 133 21.66 -15.32 -16.71
C ALA A 133 21.94 -15.98 -18.08
N PRO A 134 22.65 -17.13 -18.14
CA PRO A 134 22.89 -17.86 -19.39
C PRO A 134 21.72 -18.78 -19.77
N GLN A 135 21.47 -18.91 -21.07
CA GLN A 135 20.46 -19.80 -21.67
C GLN A 135 20.97 -21.25 -21.73
N PRO A 136 20.10 -22.28 -21.57
CA PRO A 136 20.53 -23.67 -21.62
C PRO A 136 20.75 -24.16 -23.05
N SER A 137 21.83 -24.91 -23.26
CA SER A 137 22.18 -25.58 -24.51
C SER A 137 21.37 -26.86 -24.72
N SER A 138 20.79 -27.02 -25.91
CA SER A 138 20.26 -28.28 -26.42
C SER A 138 21.40 -29.22 -26.83
N SER A 139 21.28 -30.50 -26.48
CA SER A 139 22.11 -31.57 -27.05
C SER A 139 21.25 -32.75 -27.49
N THR A 140 21.64 -33.24 -28.66
CA THR A 140 21.13 -34.29 -29.56
C THR A 140 20.72 -35.60 -28.91
#